data_AF-A0A067TJ22-F1
#
_entry.id   AF-A0A067TJ22-F1
#
_cell.length_a   1.000
_cell.length_b   1.000
_cell.length_c   1.000
_cell.angle_alpha   90.00
_cell.angle_beta   90.00
_cell.angle_gamma   90.00
#
_symmetry.space_group_name_H-M   'P 1'
#
loop_
_entity.id
_entity.type
_entity.pdbx_description
1 polymer ?
#
loop_
_entity_poly.entity_id
_entity_poly.type
_entity_poly.pdbx_seq_one_letter_code
_entity_poly.pdbx_strand_id
1 'polypeptide(L)'
;MCLPYPYRRSNPISPSQCPYKSPQAHAFRIALSSVIQLCHKSYTGESLWSRWESKPINLVIFVMITWTKKTWTEFDMAWLQLRHQFMHRYGLDKGRFLRSLSEIDDDPPIFDLAQALTANTSNQGTNTIKKSLSAVRYHCFSEVSKWVTDRGSEDIYLYGEPLQAIVQTNEYLRDIMLLNEDNGFISFTNFCNIATHVKSRDKLRTFRFALILHQENMAFFLQSQNGSSKGFDVGLRNHKLELTMRFSTVIYNDEYKHSSTAILPVSLFGMFRVEGDMDNDSFLWQWVNQFSTFFQHAIGVQMPYKPRGTLQTFQEIPDLIWNFAFVSLESIFSLNEGLRPAIQGKFLDTFRMITENLNEQMSSPNFQEPDLLFYLTGLYLRAMKIRYRTYHICLDDLLSAMWIYKEKTIDAGILNSDLEEIYGRETGVYQGRFSSEWWKSLDSGGV
;
A
#
# COMPACT_ATOMS: atom_id res chain seq x y z
N MET A 1 43.62 -23.37 42.13
CA MET A 1 43.40 -22.59 43.36
C MET A 1 41.93 -22.18 43.37
N CYS A 2 41.16 -22.74 44.30
CA CYS A 2 39.71 -22.60 44.41
C CYS A 2 39.33 -21.32 45.17
N LEU A 3 38.20 -20.71 44.80
CA LEU A 3 37.33 -19.99 45.73
C LEU A 3 35.86 -20.37 45.45
N PRO A 4 34.98 -20.36 46.47
CA PRO A 4 33.91 -21.34 46.62
C PRO A 4 32.53 -20.79 46.28
N TYR A 5 31.68 -21.68 45.75
CA TYR A 5 30.24 -21.50 45.58
C TYR A 5 29.51 -21.74 46.91
N PRO A 6 28.65 -20.84 47.39
CA PRO A 6 27.70 -21.16 48.43
C PRO A 6 26.28 -20.97 47.90
N TYR A 7 25.69 -22.01 47.30
CA TYR A 7 24.24 -22.20 47.39
C TYR A 7 23.91 -23.69 47.32
N ARG A 8 23.92 -24.30 48.50
CA ARG A 8 23.25 -25.56 48.80
C ARG A 8 21.78 -25.21 49.03
N ARG A 9 20.90 -25.46 48.04
CA ARG A 9 19.45 -25.49 48.25
C ARG A 9 18.99 -26.94 48.32
N SER A 10 18.51 -27.32 49.49
CA SER A 10 17.72 -28.52 49.75
C SER A 10 16.27 -28.28 49.29
N ASN A 11 15.98 -28.56 48.03
CA ASN A 11 14.71 -29.12 47.54
C ASN A 11 14.72 -29.22 46.00
N PRO A 12 14.47 -30.41 45.42
CA PRO A 12 14.43 -30.60 43.98
C PRO A 12 13.00 -30.35 43.49
N ILE A 13 12.82 -29.28 42.73
CA ILE A 13 12.01 -29.17 41.49
C ILE A 13 12.19 -27.69 41.09
N SER A 14 13.21 -27.44 40.25
CA SER A 14 13.25 -26.18 39.51
C SER A 14 12.25 -26.30 38.36
N PRO A 15 11.41 -25.29 38.08
CA PRO A 15 10.69 -25.28 36.81
C PRO A 15 11.71 -25.39 35.67
N SER A 16 11.39 -26.20 34.67
CA SER A 16 12.27 -26.51 33.55
C SER A 16 12.83 -25.21 32.98
N GLN A 17 14.16 -25.11 32.97
CA GLN A 17 14.86 -23.96 32.43
C GLN A 17 14.57 -23.87 30.92
N CYS A 18 13.96 -22.76 30.50
CA CYS A 18 13.80 -22.46 29.07
C CYS A 18 15.21 -22.35 28.43
N PRO A 19 15.46 -22.88 27.21
CA PRO A 19 16.80 -22.97 26.61
C PRO A 19 17.45 -21.61 26.26
N TYR A 20 16.76 -20.49 26.48
CA TYR A 20 17.16 -19.16 26.02
C TYR A 20 17.95 -18.34 27.06
N LYS A 21 18.67 -18.98 27.98
CA LYS A 21 19.62 -18.24 28.85
C LYS A 21 20.93 -17.99 28.10
N SER A 22 21.01 -16.87 27.38
CA SER A 22 22.33 -16.35 26.97
C SER A 22 23.04 -15.76 28.20
N PRO A 23 24.20 -16.29 28.61
CA PRO A 23 25.02 -15.69 29.69
C PRO A 23 25.41 -14.23 29.39
N GLN A 24 25.39 -13.84 28.10
CA GLN A 24 25.72 -12.50 27.64
C GLN A 24 24.62 -11.49 28.01
N ALA A 25 23.34 -11.88 27.97
CA ALA A 25 22.23 -11.02 28.40
C ALA A 25 22.29 -10.73 29.92
N HIS A 26 22.71 -11.71 30.72
CA HIS A 26 22.92 -11.55 32.16
C HIS A 26 24.11 -10.66 32.49
N ALA A 27 25.25 -10.83 31.79
CA ALA A 27 26.42 -9.97 31.95
C ALA A 27 26.12 -8.52 31.51
N PHE A 28 25.40 -8.36 30.40
CA PHE A 28 24.95 -7.06 29.90
C PHE A 28 23.97 -6.38 30.87
N ARG A 29 23.03 -7.14 31.46
CA ARG A 29 22.13 -6.65 32.53
C ARG A 29 22.88 -6.10 33.73
N ILE A 30 23.90 -6.81 34.20
CA ILE A 30 24.67 -6.38 35.38
C ILE A 30 25.52 -5.14 35.04
N ALA A 31 26.23 -5.17 33.91
CA ALA A 31 27.09 -4.06 33.50
C ALA A 31 26.26 -2.79 33.20
N LEU A 32 25.19 -2.91 32.43
CA LEU A 32 24.38 -1.77 32.02
C LEU A 32 23.53 -1.21 33.17
N SER A 33 23.00 -2.04 34.08
CA SER A 33 22.25 -1.54 35.24
C SER A 33 23.13 -0.67 36.16
N SER A 34 24.41 -1.04 36.31
CA SER A 34 25.38 -0.23 37.04
C SER A 34 25.61 1.12 36.35
N VAL A 35 25.79 1.10 35.02
CA VAL A 35 25.96 2.32 34.21
C VAL A 35 24.72 3.20 34.25
N ILE A 36 23.51 2.64 34.20
CA ILE A 36 22.25 3.38 34.22
C ILE A 36 21.95 3.95 35.59
N GLN A 37 22.24 3.22 36.68
CA GLN A 37 22.14 3.76 38.03
C GLN A 37 23.13 4.92 38.23
N LEU A 38 24.33 4.82 37.66
CA LEU A 38 25.30 5.91 37.59
C LEU A 38 24.76 7.09 36.79
N CYS A 39 24.24 6.88 35.58
CA CYS A 39 23.65 7.93 34.75
C CYS A 39 22.43 8.58 35.40
N HIS A 40 21.55 7.82 36.05
CA HIS A 40 20.39 8.32 36.78
C HIS A 40 20.83 9.18 37.97
N LYS A 41 21.80 8.72 38.78
CA LYS A 41 22.40 9.53 39.85
C LYS A 41 23.01 10.82 39.32
N SER A 42 23.69 10.76 38.16
CA SER A 42 24.25 11.93 37.50
C SER A 42 23.21 12.86 36.88
N TYR A 43 22.01 12.37 36.56
CA TYR A 43 20.91 13.15 35.98
C TYR A 43 20.05 13.83 37.06
N THR A 44 19.91 13.21 38.23
CA THR A 44 19.28 13.79 39.42
C THR A 44 20.20 14.73 40.20
N GLY A 45 21.50 14.73 39.88
CA GLY A 45 22.49 15.71 40.35
C GLY A 45 22.57 16.86 39.35
N GLU A 46 22.41 18.09 39.83
CA GLU A 46 22.21 19.28 39.00
C GLU A 46 23.33 19.56 37.97
N SER A 47 22.89 19.94 36.77
CA SER A 47 23.60 20.72 35.75
C SER A 47 24.80 20.09 35.03
N LEU A 48 24.60 19.71 33.76
CA LEU A 48 25.64 19.84 32.72
C LEU A 48 25.10 19.70 31.27
N TRP A 49 23.83 19.36 31.05
CA TRP A 49 23.28 19.06 29.71
C TRP A 49 21.99 19.84 29.36
N SER A 50 21.87 21.09 29.83
CA SER A 50 20.70 21.97 29.57
C SER A 50 20.56 22.44 28.11
N ARG A 51 21.28 21.83 27.16
CA ARG A 51 21.26 22.17 25.74
C ARG A 51 20.58 21.10 24.86
N TRP A 52 20.01 20.06 25.46
CA TRP A 52 19.23 19.01 24.78
C TRP A 52 17.73 19.23 25.05
N GLU A 53 17.16 20.26 24.43
CA GLU A 53 15.76 20.68 24.59
C GLU A 53 14.71 19.76 23.92
N SER A 54 14.99 18.46 23.73
CA SER A 54 13.94 17.52 23.30
C SER A 54 14.15 16.08 23.80
N LYS A 55 13.20 15.62 24.63
CA LYS A 55 12.73 14.22 24.74
C LYS A 55 13.66 13.08 25.29
N PRO A 56 14.72 13.25 26.14
CA PRO A 56 15.48 12.09 26.67
C PRO A 56 14.78 11.32 27.79
N ILE A 57 13.84 11.98 28.50
CA ILE A 57 13.25 11.49 29.76
C ILE A 57 12.54 10.13 29.57
N ASN A 58 11.81 9.95 28.46
CA ASN A 58 11.06 8.71 28.25
C ASN A 58 11.96 7.50 27.97
N LEU A 59 13.08 7.65 27.25
CA LEU A 59 13.98 6.52 26.98
C LEU A 59 14.63 6.02 28.27
N VAL A 60 15.06 6.94 29.13
CA VAL A 60 15.60 6.59 30.46
C VAL A 60 14.53 5.88 31.30
N ILE A 61 13.28 6.34 31.25
CA ILE A 61 12.17 5.65 31.94
C ILE A 61 11.96 4.25 31.38
N PHE A 62 11.97 4.02 30.06
CA PHE A 62 11.85 2.67 29.49
C PHE A 62 12.99 1.78 29.91
N VAL A 63 14.22 2.28 29.84
CA VAL A 63 15.40 1.56 30.31
C VAL A 63 15.24 1.15 31.78
N MET A 64 14.72 2.04 32.63
CA MET A 64 14.44 1.75 34.03
C MET A 64 13.31 0.71 34.20
N ILE A 65 12.18 0.86 33.49
CA ILE A 65 11.06 -0.11 33.50
C ILE A 65 11.58 -1.50 33.12
N THR A 66 12.29 -1.61 32.00
CA THR A 66 12.91 -2.85 31.53
C THR A 66 13.80 -3.47 32.61
N TRP A 67 14.65 -2.67 33.27
CA TRP A 67 15.53 -3.19 34.32
C TRP A 67 14.85 -3.60 35.63
N THR A 68 13.67 -3.05 35.92
CA THR A 68 12.90 -3.37 37.13
C THR A 68 12.06 -4.65 37.01
N LYS A 69 11.93 -5.23 35.82
CA LYS A 69 11.17 -6.48 35.61
C LYS A 69 11.83 -7.67 36.34
N LYS A 70 10.99 -8.49 36.99
CA LYS A 70 11.46 -9.51 37.97
C LYS A 70 11.70 -10.86 37.33
N THR A 71 10.97 -11.19 36.27
CA THR A 71 11.16 -12.44 35.52
C THR A 71 11.95 -12.20 34.23
N TRP A 72 12.59 -13.24 33.71
CA TRP A 72 13.29 -13.17 32.42
C TRP A 72 12.34 -12.91 31.26
N THR A 73 11.16 -13.52 31.27
CA THR A 73 10.14 -13.28 30.26
C THR A 73 9.67 -11.83 30.26
N GLU A 74 9.39 -11.25 31.43
CA GLU A 74 9.04 -9.83 31.54
C GLU A 74 10.20 -8.93 31.10
N PHE A 75 11.43 -9.28 31.46
CA PHE A 75 12.63 -8.54 31.07
C PHE A 75 12.81 -8.55 29.55
N ASP A 76 12.72 -9.72 28.91
CA ASP A 76 12.88 -9.88 27.47
C ASP A 76 11.77 -9.10 26.73
N MET A 77 10.51 -9.21 27.16
CA MET A 77 9.42 -8.43 26.58
C MET A 77 9.64 -6.93 26.72
N ALA A 78 10.04 -6.46 27.91
CA ALA A 78 10.34 -5.05 28.13
C ALA A 78 11.59 -4.58 27.36
N TRP A 79 12.54 -5.47 27.07
CA TRP A 79 13.70 -5.18 26.24
C TRP A 79 13.32 -5.04 24.76
N LEU A 80 12.46 -5.93 24.26
CA LEU A 80 11.90 -5.83 22.92
C LEU A 80 11.08 -4.54 22.76
N GLN A 81 10.30 -4.16 23.77
CA GLN A 81 9.56 -2.88 23.82
C GLN A 81 10.52 -1.68 23.80
N LEU A 82 11.57 -1.69 24.63
CA LEU A 82 12.58 -0.64 24.64
C LEU A 82 13.23 -0.47 23.26
N ARG A 83 13.59 -1.59 22.60
CA ARG A 83 14.16 -1.57 21.24
C ARG A 83 13.16 -1.03 20.23
N HIS A 84 11.90 -1.46 20.30
CA HIS A 84 10.83 -0.95 19.47
C HIS A 84 10.67 0.58 19.62
N GLN A 85 10.64 1.09 20.85
CA GLN A 85 10.56 2.53 21.14
C GLN A 85 11.80 3.30 20.64
N PHE A 86 12.98 2.70 20.76
CA PHE A 86 14.22 3.28 20.25
C PHE A 86 14.17 3.41 18.71
N MET A 87 13.78 2.34 18.01
CA MET A 87 13.68 2.34 16.55
C MET A 87 12.60 3.30 16.04
N HIS A 88 11.45 3.33 16.71
CA HIS A 88 10.37 4.27 16.41
C HIS A 88 10.82 5.74 16.54
N ARG A 89 11.71 6.05 17.51
CA ARG A 89 12.24 7.42 17.70
C ARG A 89 13.37 7.78 16.75
N TYR A 90 14.26 6.85 16.44
CA TYR A 90 15.47 7.14 15.67
C TYR A 90 15.19 7.33 14.17
N GLY A 91 14.15 6.69 13.63
CA GLY A 91 13.83 6.77 12.20
C GLY A 91 12.84 7.87 11.79
N LEU A 92 11.99 8.39 12.70
CA LEU A 92 10.69 8.94 12.29
C LEU A 92 10.16 10.11 13.16
N ASP A 93 11.00 11.06 13.56
CA ASP A 93 10.62 12.28 14.31
C ASP A 93 9.86 13.32 13.43
N LYS A 94 8.79 12.89 12.76
CA LYS A 94 7.88 13.73 11.97
C LYS A 94 6.66 14.20 12.80
N GLY A 95 6.88 14.80 13.96
CA GLY A 95 5.82 15.50 14.72
C GLY A 95 4.69 14.60 15.27
N ARG A 96 5.04 13.45 15.88
CA ARG A 96 4.08 12.41 16.30
C ARG A 96 3.33 12.71 17.61
N PHE A 97 2.19 12.05 17.78
CA PHE A 97 1.32 12.12 18.96
C PHE A 97 2.04 11.51 20.17
N LEU A 98 1.96 12.17 21.33
CA LEU A 98 2.61 11.70 22.55
C LEU A 98 1.70 10.66 23.23
N ARG A 99 2.02 9.37 23.11
CA ARG A 99 1.33 8.31 23.88
C ARG A 99 1.64 8.40 25.37
N SER A 100 0.67 8.01 26.20
CA SER A 100 0.86 7.88 27.63
C SER A 100 1.80 6.71 27.95
N LEU A 101 2.63 6.84 28.98
CA LEU A 101 3.51 5.74 29.43
C LEU A 101 2.76 4.47 29.84
N SER A 102 1.50 4.60 30.25
CA SER A 102 0.65 3.45 30.64
C SER A 102 0.20 2.60 29.46
N GLU A 103 0.10 3.18 28.26
CA GLU A 103 -0.35 2.49 27.04
C GLU A 103 0.76 1.65 26.39
N ILE A 104 1.99 1.79 26.88
CA ILE A 104 3.19 1.27 26.20
C ILE A 104 3.58 -0.12 26.72
N ASP A 105 3.21 -0.48 27.95
CA ASP A 105 3.43 -1.83 28.48
C ASP A 105 2.59 -2.88 27.72
N ASP A 106 1.51 -2.46 27.06
CA ASP A 106 0.62 -3.32 26.26
C ASP A 106 0.97 -3.36 24.76
N ASP A 107 1.89 -2.50 24.30
CA ASP A 107 2.36 -2.51 22.91
C ASP A 107 3.35 -3.70 22.69
N PRO A 108 3.09 -4.61 21.73
CA PRO A 108 4.01 -5.64 21.30
C PRO A 108 5.16 -5.00 20.51
N PRO A 109 6.29 -5.69 20.45
CA PRO A 109 7.47 -5.20 19.78
C PRO A 109 7.35 -5.37 18.25
N ILE A 110 6.54 -4.52 17.60
CA ILE A 110 6.23 -4.60 16.16
C ILE A 110 7.50 -4.65 15.31
N PHE A 111 8.56 -3.95 15.73
CA PHE A 111 9.84 -3.93 15.01
C PHE A 111 10.43 -5.33 14.89
N ASP A 112 10.50 -6.04 16.02
CA ASP A 112 11.09 -7.37 16.08
C ASP A 112 10.20 -8.42 15.46
N LEU A 113 8.88 -8.29 15.60
CA LEU A 113 7.92 -9.17 14.96
C LEU A 113 8.00 -9.03 13.43
N ALA A 114 7.97 -7.80 12.91
CA ALA A 114 8.06 -7.55 11.48
C ALA A 114 9.44 -7.97 10.93
N GLN A 115 10.54 -7.64 11.61
CA GLN A 115 11.88 -8.08 11.19
C GLN A 115 12.04 -9.60 11.23
N ALA A 116 11.52 -10.30 12.25
CA ALA A 116 11.61 -11.75 12.31
C ALA A 116 10.81 -12.41 11.18
N LEU A 117 9.63 -11.88 10.86
CA LEU A 117 8.82 -12.35 9.74
C LEU A 117 9.50 -12.10 8.39
N THR A 118 10.12 -10.94 8.21
CA THR A 118 10.84 -10.56 6.98
C THR A 118 12.20 -11.26 6.84
N ALA A 119 13.01 -11.38 7.90
CA ALA A 119 14.32 -12.02 7.82
C ALA A 119 14.25 -13.54 7.55
N ASN A 120 13.13 -14.18 7.87
CA ASN A 120 12.92 -15.59 7.57
C ASN A 120 12.69 -15.84 6.06
N THR A 121 12.37 -14.81 5.28
CA THR A 121 12.05 -14.94 3.84
C THR A 121 13.30 -15.19 2.99
N SER A 122 14.44 -14.64 3.38
CA SER A 122 15.68 -14.65 2.58
C SER A 122 16.51 -15.93 2.68
N ASN A 123 16.20 -16.85 3.61
CA ASN A 123 17.16 -17.88 4.04
C ASN A 123 16.79 -19.34 3.70
N GLN A 124 16.03 -19.62 2.63
CA GLN A 124 15.39 -20.94 2.45
C GLN A 124 15.82 -21.76 1.22
N GLY A 125 16.76 -22.66 1.47
CA GLY A 125 17.29 -23.65 0.52
C GLY A 125 16.54 -24.99 0.39
N THR A 126 15.36 -25.21 1.00
CA THR A 126 14.69 -26.53 0.96
C THR A 126 13.26 -26.46 0.42
N ASN A 127 12.96 -27.17 -0.68
CA ASN A 127 11.77 -26.94 -1.51
C ASN A 127 10.44 -27.47 -0.96
N THR A 128 10.44 -28.42 -0.03
CA THR A 128 9.20 -29.13 0.37
C THR A 128 8.50 -28.50 1.59
N ILE A 129 9.23 -27.77 2.44
CA ILE A 129 8.69 -27.09 3.64
C ILE A 129 8.13 -25.68 3.31
N LYS A 130 8.40 -25.17 2.10
CA LYS A 130 8.09 -23.80 1.68
C LYS A 130 6.60 -23.45 1.76
N LYS A 131 5.70 -24.35 1.34
CA LYS A 131 4.24 -24.04 1.29
C LYS A 131 3.63 -23.86 2.69
N SER A 132 3.91 -24.78 3.61
CA SER A 132 3.39 -24.70 4.98
C SER A 132 3.94 -23.47 5.71
N LEU A 133 5.21 -23.13 5.49
CA LEU A 133 5.83 -22.00 6.16
C LEU A 133 5.35 -20.65 5.63
N SER A 134 5.06 -20.52 4.33
CA SER A 134 4.43 -19.31 3.77
C SER A 134 3.05 -19.04 4.37
N ALA A 135 2.24 -20.09 4.56
CA ALA A 135 0.94 -19.97 5.22
C ALA A 135 1.07 -19.55 6.69
N VAL A 136 1.99 -20.16 7.46
CA VAL A 136 2.24 -19.77 8.85
C VAL A 136 2.67 -18.31 8.95
N ARG A 137 3.61 -17.87 8.10
CA ARG A 137 4.07 -16.47 8.08
C ARG A 137 2.93 -15.51 7.73
N TYR A 138 2.11 -15.87 6.76
CA TYR A 138 0.94 -15.11 6.37
C TYR A 138 -0.03 -14.92 7.55
N HIS A 139 -0.34 -16.00 8.28
CA HIS A 139 -1.21 -15.92 9.45
C HIS A 139 -0.59 -15.10 10.58
N CYS A 140 0.69 -15.31 10.91
CA CYS A 140 1.38 -14.51 11.92
C CYS A 140 1.39 -13.02 11.55
N PHE A 141 1.66 -12.69 10.29
CA PHE A 141 1.61 -11.30 9.83
C PHE A 141 0.18 -10.74 9.87
N SER A 142 -0.83 -11.55 9.52
CA SER A 142 -2.24 -11.15 9.63
C SER A 142 -2.62 -10.79 11.06
N GLU A 143 -2.16 -11.56 12.05
CA GLU A 143 -2.38 -11.25 13.47
C GLU A 143 -1.70 -9.95 13.89
N VAL A 144 -0.43 -9.75 13.51
CA VAL A 144 0.30 -8.50 13.79
C VAL A 144 -0.41 -7.31 13.15
N SER A 145 -0.81 -7.44 11.88
CA SER A 145 -1.52 -6.40 11.15
C SER A 145 -2.87 -6.07 11.81
N LYS A 146 -3.69 -7.08 12.14
CA LYS A 146 -4.96 -6.87 12.86
C LYS A 146 -4.73 -6.14 14.17
N TRP A 147 -3.73 -6.56 14.93
CA TRP A 147 -3.41 -5.94 16.21
C TRP A 147 -2.99 -4.47 16.05
N VAL A 148 -2.21 -4.14 15.01
CA VAL A 148 -1.83 -2.76 14.70
C VAL A 148 -3.05 -1.89 14.33
N THR A 149 -4.01 -2.46 13.61
CA THR A 149 -5.12 -1.70 13.02
C THR A 149 -6.40 -1.70 13.85
N ASP A 150 -6.60 -2.75 14.66
CA ASP A 150 -7.78 -3.02 15.47
C ASP A 150 -7.35 -3.39 16.90
N ARG A 151 -6.95 -2.35 17.66
CA ARG A 151 -6.42 -2.46 19.05
C ARG A 151 -7.50 -2.74 20.10
N GLY A 152 -8.50 -3.54 19.75
CA GLY A 152 -9.62 -3.84 20.64
C GLY A 152 -10.59 -2.68 20.69
N SER A 153 -11.64 -2.78 19.86
CA SER A 153 -12.71 -1.78 19.78
C SER A 153 -13.40 -1.43 21.10
N GLU A 154 -13.24 -2.21 22.18
CA GLU A 154 -13.90 -1.94 23.47
C GLU A 154 -13.15 -0.90 24.33
N ASP A 155 -11.81 -0.87 24.30
CA ASP A 155 -10.99 0.05 25.13
C ASP A 155 -10.68 1.40 24.45
N ILE A 156 -10.73 1.45 23.12
CA ILE A 156 -10.53 2.70 22.34
C ILE A 156 -11.55 3.78 22.77
N TYR A 157 -12.73 3.40 23.24
CA TYR A 157 -13.76 4.33 23.69
C TYR A 157 -13.57 4.85 25.12
N LEU A 158 -12.84 4.12 25.97
CA LEU A 158 -12.58 4.52 27.36
C LEU A 158 -11.42 5.51 27.45
N TYR A 159 -10.43 5.40 26.55
CA TYR A 159 -9.22 6.23 26.58
C TYR A 159 -9.05 7.16 25.36
N GLY A 160 -9.92 7.03 24.35
CA GLY A 160 -9.94 7.95 23.22
C GLY A 160 -8.64 7.96 22.42
N GLU A 161 -8.04 6.78 22.19
CA GLU A 161 -6.88 6.69 21.29
C GLU A 161 -7.25 7.36 19.96
N PRO A 162 -6.57 8.45 19.57
CA PRO A 162 -6.94 9.14 18.35
C PRO A 162 -6.60 8.24 17.18
N LEU A 163 -7.44 8.24 16.14
CA LEU A 163 -7.19 7.58 14.86
C LEU A 163 -5.75 7.78 14.35
N GLN A 164 -5.20 8.95 14.65
CA GLN A 164 -3.81 9.32 14.37
C GLN A 164 -2.78 8.34 14.94
N ALA A 165 -3.00 7.76 16.12
CA ALA A 165 -2.13 6.76 16.72
C ALA A 165 -2.15 5.44 15.92
N ILE A 166 -3.33 5.01 15.46
CA ILE A 166 -3.47 3.84 14.58
C ILE A 166 -2.74 4.10 13.25
N VAL A 167 -2.99 5.25 12.62
CA VAL A 167 -2.33 5.67 11.37
C VAL A 167 -0.80 5.69 11.54
N GLN A 168 -0.28 6.29 12.62
CA GLN A 168 1.16 6.37 12.89
C GLN A 168 1.81 5.01 13.15
N THR A 169 1.08 4.10 13.82
CA THR A 169 1.54 2.73 14.07
C THR A 169 1.56 1.94 12.76
N ASN A 170 0.55 2.13 11.91
CA ASN A 170 0.47 1.52 10.60
C ASN A 170 1.58 2.01 9.67
N GLU A 171 1.82 3.33 9.65
CA GLU A 171 2.95 3.95 8.96
C GLU A 171 4.27 3.33 9.40
N TYR A 172 4.46 3.19 10.72
CA TYR A 172 5.67 2.57 11.26
C TYR A 172 5.85 1.11 10.83
N LEU A 173 4.79 0.29 10.87
CA LEU A 173 4.83 -1.09 10.39
C LEU A 173 5.26 -1.13 8.92
N ARG A 174 4.69 -0.26 8.08
CA ARG A 174 5.06 -0.17 6.66
C ARG A 174 6.50 0.28 6.47
N ASP A 175 6.96 1.29 7.20
CA ASP A 175 8.34 1.75 7.12
C ASP A 175 9.30 0.59 7.41
N ILE A 176 9.02 -0.24 8.43
CA ILE A 176 9.82 -1.43 8.73
C ILE A 176 9.82 -2.44 7.57
N MET A 177 8.68 -2.63 6.92
CA MET A 177 8.58 -3.53 5.76
C MET A 177 9.34 -3.00 4.55
N LEU A 178 9.37 -1.67 4.35
CA LEU A 178 10.01 -0.99 3.24
C LEU A 178 11.52 -0.74 3.45
N LEU A 179 12.04 -0.82 4.68
CA LEU A 179 13.48 -0.64 4.98
C LEU A 179 14.41 -1.58 4.19
N ASN A 180 13.87 -2.63 3.55
CA ASN A 180 14.63 -3.59 2.75
C ASN A 180 14.33 -3.53 1.25
N GLU A 181 13.42 -2.67 0.77
CA GLU A 181 13.00 -2.66 -0.64
C GLU A 181 12.76 -1.23 -1.15
N ASP A 182 13.43 -0.83 -2.23
CA ASP A 182 13.14 0.39 -3.04
C ASP A 182 11.82 0.22 -3.82
N ASN A 183 10.75 -0.12 -3.12
CA ASN A 183 9.46 -0.37 -3.73
C ASN A 183 8.62 0.91 -3.62
N GLY A 184 8.37 1.55 -4.78
CA GLY A 184 7.56 2.77 -4.97
C GLY A 184 6.08 2.60 -4.66
N PHE A 185 5.75 1.99 -3.53
CA PHE A 185 4.38 1.84 -3.06
C PHE A 185 3.89 3.12 -2.40
N ILE A 186 2.77 3.63 -2.91
CA ILE A 186 2.05 4.74 -2.30
C ILE A 186 1.02 4.17 -1.34
N SER A 187 1.03 4.67 -0.10
CA SER A 187 0.08 4.21 0.91
C SER A 187 -1.33 4.79 0.72
N PHE A 188 -2.35 3.98 1.04
CA PHE A 188 -3.74 4.39 1.19
C PHE A 188 -3.95 5.52 2.21
N THR A 189 -3.17 5.57 3.30
CA THR A 189 -3.29 6.67 4.28
C THR A 189 -2.86 8.01 3.69
N ASN A 190 -1.84 7.99 2.83
CA ASN A 190 -1.40 9.16 2.09
C ASN A 190 -2.44 9.56 1.04
N PHE A 191 -3.07 8.57 0.41
CA PHE A 191 -4.13 8.77 -0.59
C PHE A 191 -5.35 9.51 -0.03
N CYS A 192 -5.95 9.03 1.06
CA CYS A 192 -7.19 9.59 1.58
C CYS A 192 -7.00 10.83 2.47
N ASN A 193 -5.76 11.35 2.61
CA ASN A 193 -5.41 12.47 3.50
C ASN A 193 -6.11 12.42 4.87
N ILE A 194 -6.09 11.22 5.47
CA ILE A 194 -7.01 10.83 6.55
C ILE A 194 -6.80 11.67 7.81
N ALA A 195 -5.55 12.11 8.02
CA ALA A 195 -5.17 13.02 9.09
C ALA A 195 -5.94 14.35 9.07
N THR A 196 -6.42 14.80 7.91
CA THR A 196 -7.17 16.06 7.78
C THR A 196 -8.69 15.89 7.86
N HIS A 197 -9.21 14.71 7.48
CA HIS A 197 -10.64 14.49 7.27
C HIS A 197 -11.37 13.81 8.42
N VAL A 198 -10.70 13.07 9.30
CA VAL A 198 -11.39 12.38 10.40
C VAL A 198 -11.55 13.29 11.61
N LYS A 199 -12.42 14.30 11.45
CA LYS A 199 -13.01 15.05 12.57
C LYS A 199 -14.29 14.40 13.12
N SER A 200 -14.82 13.35 12.48
CA SER A 200 -16.11 12.76 12.86
C SER A 200 -15.97 11.51 13.74
N ARG A 201 -16.61 11.53 14.92
CA ARG A 201 -16.78 10.44 15.90
C ARG A 201 -17.64 9.26 15.41
N ASP A 202 -17.64 8.97 14.11
CA ASP A 202 -18.48 7.89 13.58
C ASP A 202 -17.79 6.52 13.76
N LYS A 203 -18.39 5.69 14.62
CA LYS A 203 -17.88 4.35 14.97
C LYS A 203 -17.76 3.44 13.75
N LEU A 204 -18.71 3.53 12.82
CA LEU A 204 -18.74 2.69 11.62
C LEU A 204 -17.56 3.02 10.69
N ARG A 205 -17.14 4.29 10.63
CA ARG A 205 -16.00 4.73 9.81
C ARG A 205 -14.67 4.25 10.37
N THR A 206 -14.52 4.23 11.69
CA THR A 206 -13.26 3.78 12.34
C THR A 206 -13.04 2.28 12.12
N PHE A 207 -14.08 1.45 12.26
CA PHE A 207 -13.99 0.01 11.98
C PHE A 207 -13.68 -0.28 10.51
N ARG A 208 -14.39 0.40 9.59
CA ARG A 208 -14.09 0.30 8.15
C ARG A 208 -12.66 0.69 7.85
N PHE A 209 -12.15 1.73 8.51
CA PHE A 209 -10.79 2.20 8.32
C PHE A 209 -9.74 1.21 8.82
N ALA A 210 -9.91 0.65 10.02
CA ALA A 210 -9.05 -0.42 10.54
C ALA A 210 -8.97 -1.61 9.57
N LEU A 211 -10.10 -2.03 9.01
CA LEU A 211 -10.16 -3.11 8.02
C LEU A 211 -9.37 -2.77 6.75
N ILE A 212 -9.48 -1.54 6.26
CA ILE A 212 -8.74 -1.06 5.08
C ILE A 212 -7.24 -1.04 5.38
N LEU A 213 -6.80 -0.52 6.53
CA LEU A 213 -5.38 -0.57 6.89
C LEU A 213 -4.86 -2.01 7.02
N HIS A 214 -5.67 -2.91 7.58
CA HIS A 214 -5.29 -4.30 7.76
C HIS A 214 -5.00 -4.95 6.42
N GLN A 215 -5.96 -4.82 5.50
CA GLN A 215 -5.85 -5.34 4.15
C GLN A 215 -4.61 -4.75 3.44
N GLU A 216 -4.24 -3.50 3.75
CA GLU A 216 -3.20 -2.75 3.00
C GLU A 216 -1.87 -3.38 3.36
N ASN A 217 -1.64 -3.54 4.68
CA ASN A 217 -0.50 -4.27 5.20
C ASN A 217 -0.41 -5.68 4.63
N MET A 218 -1.54 -6.40 4.50
CA MET A 218 -1.54 -7.74 3.90
C MET A 218 -1.08 -7.71 2.44
N ALA A 219 -1.54 -6.75 1.65
CA ALA A 219 -1.12 -6.56 0.26
C ALA A 219 0.38 -6.23 0.17
N PHE A 220 0.89 -5.34 1.03
CA PHE A 220 2.32 -5.03 1.16
C PHE A 220 3.14 -6.28 1.50
N PHE A 221 2.68 -7.07 2.46
CA PHE A 221 3.36 -8.28 2.87
C PHE A 221 3.45 -9.26 1.70
N LEU A 222 2.34 -9.56 1.04
CA LEU A 222 2.31 -10.44 -0.13
C LEU A 222 3.12 -9.90 -1.32
N GLN A 223 3.27 -8.58 -1.44
CA GLN A 223 4.17 -8.00 -2.43
C GLN A 223 5.64 -8.29 -2.11
N SER A 224 6.10 -8.04 -0.88
CA SER A 224 7.49 -8.30 -0.49
C SER A 224 7.89 -9.77 -0.70
N GLN A 225 6.92 -10.70 -0.59
CA GLN A 225 7.15 -12.12 -0.87
C GLN A 225 7.27 -12.45 -2.37
N ASN A 226 6.85 -11.56 -3.26
CA ASN A 226 6.69 -11.83 -4.70
C ASN A 226 8.01 -11.79 -5.49
N GLY A 227 9.12 -11.40 -4.86
CA GLY A 227 10.46 -11.35 -5.48
C GLY A 227 10.99 -12.71 -5.93
N SER A 228 10.45 -13.84 -5.43
CA SER A 228 10.84 -15.18 -5.87
C SER A 228 9.71 -15.86 -6.66
N SER A 229 9.58 -15.53 -7.93
CA SER A 229 8.53 -16.04 -8.84
C SER A 229 8.48 -17.58 -8.97
N LYS A 230 9.52 -18.31 -8.56
CA LYS A 230 9.55 -19.77 -8.57
C LYS A 230 8.99 -20.35 -7.27
N GLY A 231 7.67 -20.42 -7.16
CA GLY A 231 6.99 -21.18 -6.10
C GLY A 231 6.02 -20.40 -5.23
N PHE A 232 5.59 -19.20 -5.67
CA PHE A 232 4.52 -18.48 -5.00
C PHE A 232 3.22 -19.30 -5.06
N ASP A 233 2.59 -19.51 -3.90
CA ASP A 233 1.38 -20.32 -3.79
C ASP A 233 0.23 -19.67 -4.57
N VAL A 234 -0.46 -20.44 -5.41
CA VAL A 234 -1.57 -19.96 -6.26
C VAL A 234 -2.67 -19.34 -5.39
N GLY A 235 -2.92 -19.89 -4.20
CA GLY A 235 -3.88 -19.32 -3.24
C GLY A 235 -3.46 -17.95 -2.72
N LEU A 236 -2.18 -17.77 -2.38
CA LEU A 236 -1.66 -16.45 -1.96
C LEU A 236 -1.67 -15.43 -3.10
N ARG A 237 -1.46 -15.87 -4.34
CA ARG A 237 -1.56 -15.03 -5.54
C ARG A 237 -2.98 -14.54 -5.76
N ASN A 238 -3.93 -15.47 -5.73
CA ASN A 238 -5.35 -15.15 -5.81
C ASN A 238 -5.79 -14.24 -4.66
N HIS A 239 -5.32 -14.50 -3.44
CA HIS A 239 -5.66 -13.66 -2.31
C HIS A 239 -5.07 -12.25 -2.44
N LYS A 240 -3.84 -12.11 -2.94
CA LYS A 240 -3.23 -10.81 -3.23
C LYS A 240 -4.03 -10.03 -4.28
N LEU A 241 -4.43 -10.69 -5.37
CA LEU A 241 -5.31 -10.10 -6.39
C LEU A 241 -6.64 -9.66 -5.79
N GLU A 242 -7.25 -10.50 -4.96
CA GLU A 242 -8.49 -10.19 -4.26
C GLU A 242 -8.36 -8.97 -3.34
N LEU A 243 -7.30 -8.91 -2.53
CA LEU A 243 -7.06 -7.77 -1.64
C LEU A 243 -6.93 -6.48 -2.46
N THR A 244 -6.16 -6.55 -3.55
CA THR A 244 -5.97 -5.45 -4.49
C THR A 244 -7.30 -4.96 -5.05
N MET A 245 -8.18 -5.87 -5.47
CA MET A 245 -9.50 -5.51 -5.99
C MET A 245 -10.41 -4.89 -4.94
N ARG A 246 -10.38 -5.41 -3.71
CA ARG A 246 -11.12 -4.80 -2.59
C ARG A 246 -10.62 -3.39 -2.33
N PHE A 247 -9.30 -3.17 -2.35
CA PHE A 247 -8.71 -1.84 -2.21
C PHE A 247 -9.17 -0.85 -3.25
N SER A 248 -9.05 -1.21 -4.52
CA SER A 248 -9.46 -0.33 -5.60
C SER A 248 -10.96 -0.06 -5.55
N THR A 249 -11.79 -1.04 -5.16
CA THR A 249 -13.22 -0.80 -4.94
C THR A 249 -13.48 0.22 -3.83
N VAL A 250 -12.74 0.14 -2.71
CA VAL A 250 -12.83 1.12 -1.61
C VAL A 250 -12.42 2.51 -2.09
N ILE A 251 -11.35 2.59 -2.88
CA ILE A 251 -10.86 3.85 -3.45
C ILE A 251 -11.91 4.50 -4.37
N TYR A 252 -12.59 3.71 -5.19
CA TYR A 252 -13.59 4.20 -6.14
C TYR A 252 -15.00 4.38 -5.54
N ASN A 253 -15.20 4.08 -4.26
CA ASN A 253 -16.49 4.24 -3.60
C ASN A 253 -16.73 5.72 -3.20
N ASP A 254 -17.93 6.23 -3.54
CA ASP A 254 -18.38 7.61 -3.30
C ASP A 254 -18.28 8.07 -1.84
N GLU A 255 -18.22 7.13 -0.89
CA GLU A 255 -18.07 7.42 0.55
C GLU A 255 -16.85 8.31 0.85
N TYR A 256 -15.79 8.22 0.04
CA TYR A 256 -14.57 9.01 0.23
C TYR A 256 -14.50 10.26 -0.66
N LYS A 257 -15.49 10.54 -1.52
CA LYS A 257 -15.59 11.75 -2.39
C LYS A 257 -14.25 12.21 -3.01
N HIS A 258 -13.34 11.28 -3.30
CA HIS A 258 -12.02 11.55 -3.85
C HIS A 258 -11.82 10.88 -5.20
N SER A 259 -12.92 10.40 -5.81
CA SER A 259 -12.96 9.82 -7.14
C SER A 259 -12.44 10.75 -8.23
N SER A 260 -12.33 12.04 -7.96
CA SER A 260 -11.69 13.02 -8.83
C SER A 260 -10.42 13.65 -8.24
N THR A 261 -9.97 13.26 -7.03
CA THR A 261 -9.00 14.02 -6.21
C THR A 261 -7.78 13.35 -5.60
N ALA A 262 -7.62 12.04 -5.70
CA ALA A 262 -6.53 11.38 -5.00
C ALA A 262 -5.71 10.43 -5.89
N ILE A 263 -4.47 10.19 -5.46
CA ILE A 263 -3.40 9.42 -6.10
C ILE A 263 -3.66 7.90 -6.09
N LEU A 264 -4.15 7.31 -7.19
CA LEU A 264 -4.34 5.86 -7.23
C LEU A 264 -2.98 5.14 -7.01
N PRO A 265 -2.83 4.26 -6.01
CA PRO A 265 -1.56 3.56 -5.82
C PRO A 265 -1.32 2.62 -7.01
N VAL A 266 -0.43 2.98 -7.94
CA VAL A 266 -0.13 2.16 -9.13
C VAL A 266 0.46 0.80 -8.76
N SER A 267 1.01 0.71 -7.57
CA SER A 267 1.42 -0.53 -6.93
C SER A 267 0.30 -1.57 -6.79
N LEU A 268 -0.97 -1.15 -6.71
CA LEU A 268 -2.13 -2.04 -6.79
C LEU A 268 -2.26 -2.65 -8.20
N PHE A 269 -1.99 -1.86 -9.24
CA PHE A 269 -2.23 -2.29 -10.63
C PHE A 269 -1.08 -3.09 -11.23
N GLY A 270 0.15 -2.89 -10.75
CA GLY A 270 1.29 -3.74 -11.10
C GLY A 270 1.05 -5.23 -10.76
N MET A 271 0.08 -5.53 -9.90
CA MET A 271 -0.28 -6.89 -9.51
C MET A 271 -1.12 -7.64 -10.55
N PHE A 272 -1.71 -6.96 -11.54
CA PHE A 272 -2.47 -7.58 -12.63
C PHE A 272 -1.62 -8.25 -13.69
N ARG A 273 -0.28 -8.19 -13.60
CA ARG A 273 0.66 -8.86 -14.52
C ARG A 273 0.65 -10.39 -14.46
N VAL A 274 -0.27 -11.00 -13.70
CA VAL A 274 -0.39 -12.46 -13.61
C VAL A 274 -1.21 -12.97 -14.79
N GLU A 275 -0.52 -13.14 -15.92
CA GLU A 275 -0.97 -13.68 -17.21
C GLU A 275 -1.71 -15.04 -17.16
N GLY A 276 -1.90 -15.64 -15.97
CA GLY A 276 -2.47 -16.98 -15.80
C GLY A 276 -3.62 -17.11 -14.79
N ASP A 277 -4.16 -16.03 -14.22
CA ASP A 277 -5.35 -16.07 -13.32
C ASP A 277 -6.60 -15.39 -13.92
N MET A 278 -6.53 -14.96 -15.19
CA MET A 278 -7.63 -14.29 -15.89
C MET A 278 -8.77 -15.25 -16.29
N ASP A 279 -8.64 -16.54 -15.97
CA ASP A 279 -9.73 -17.52 -16.01
C ASP A 279 -10.70 -17.35 -14.83
N ASN A 280 -10.35 -16.56 -13.80
CA ASN A 280 -11.25 -16.25 -12.71
C ASN A 280 -12.19 -15.09 -13.10
N ASP A 281 -13.37 -15.48 -13.57
CA ASP A 281 -14.51 -14.61 -13.88
C ASP A 281 -14.84 -13.58 -12.77
N SER A 282 -14.67 -13.92 -11.49
CA SER A 282 -14.95 -12.99 -10.39
C SER A 282 -13.95 -11.84 -10.32
N PHE A 283 -12.67 -12.12 -10.57
CA PHE A 283 -11.65 -11.08 -10.64
C PHE A 283 -11.84 -10.22 -11.87
N LEU A 284 -12.10 -10.84 -13.02
CA LEU A 284 -12.35 -10.11 -14.25
C LEU A 284 -13.59 -9.20 -14.13
N TRP A 285 -14.63 -9.66 -13.43
CA TRP A 285 -15.79 -8.83 -13.12
C TRP A 285 -15.45 -7.61 -12.25
N GLN A 286 -14.65 -7.77 -11.19
CA GLN A 286 -14.21 -6.64 -10.37
C GLN A 286 -13.34 -5.67 -11.15
N TRP A 287 -12.44 -6.21 -11.97
CA TRP A 287 -11.56 -5.43 -12.84
C TRP A 287 -12.36 -4.56 -13.81
N VAL A 288 -13.35 -5.13 -14.51
CA VAL A 288 -14.11 -4.39 -15.53
C VAL A 288 -14.99 -3.31 -14.89
N ASN A 289 -15.46 -3.52 -13.67
CA ASN A 289 -16.15 -2.48 -12.91
C ASN A 289 -15.21 -1.32 -12.58
N GLN A 290 -13.97 -1.58 -12.16
CA GLN A 290 -12.99 -0.52 -11.89
C GLN A 290 -12.58 0.24 -13.15
N PHE A 291 -12.37 -0.48 -14.25
CA PHE A 291 -12.14 0.11 -15.57
C PHE A 291 -13.30 1.06 -15.95
N SER A 292 -14.54 0.59 -15.81
CA SER A 292 -15.74 1.36 -16.10
C SER A 292 -15.85 2.61 -15.23
N THR A 293 -15.67 2.46 -13.92
CA THR A 293 -15.74 3.56 -12.95
C THR A 293 -14.63 4.59 -13.18
N PHE A 294 -13.42 4.16 -13.55
CA PHE A 294 -12.33 5.07 -13.91
C PHE A 294 -12.70 5.99 -15.08
N PHE A 295 -13.21 5.43 -16.18
CA PHE A 295 -13.62 6.23 -17.35
C PHE A 295 -14.88 7.06 -17.09
N GLN A 296 -15.81 6.57 -16.27
CA GLN A 296 -16.95 7.36 -15.78
C GLN A 296 -16.50 8.60 -15.02
N HIS A 297 -15.52 8.45 -14.13
CA HIS A 297 -14.97 9.60 -13.42
C HIS A 297 -14.23 10.55 -14.34
N ALA A 298 -13.46 10.05 -15.31
CA ALA A 298 -12.75 10.88 -16.29
C ALA A 298 -13.70 11.81 -17.07
N ILE A 299 -14.90 11.35 -17.43
CA ILE A 299 -15.94 12.17 -18.08
C ILE A 299 -16.34 13.38 -17.22
N GLY A 300 -16.40 13.21 -15.89
CA GLY A 300 -16.79 14.29 -14.98
C GLY A 300 -15.72 15.37 -14.75
N VAL A 301 -14.54 15.22 -15.35
CA VAL A 301 -13.39 16.09 -15.08
C VAL A 301 -13.32 17.25 -16.07
N GLN A 302 -13.75 18.44 -15.62
CA GLN A 302 -13.77 19.65 -16.44
C GLN A 302 -12.51 20.52 -16.28
N MET A 303 -12.22 21.34 -17.31
CA MET A 303 -11.20 22.40 -17.30
C MET A 303 -11.48 23.48 -16.25
N PRO A 304 -10.47 24.23 -15.75
CA PRO A 304 -9.04 24.18 -16.13
C PRO A 304 -8.26 23.04 -15.45
N TYR A 305 -7.30 22.48 -16.19
CA TYR A 305 -6.44 21.39 -15.73
C TYR A 305 -5.26 21.92 -14.92
N LYS A 306 -5.42 22.08 -13.61
CA LYS A 306 -4.35 22.68 -12.77
C LYS A 306 -3.27 21.65 -12.46
N PRO A 307 -1.97 21.88 -12.75
CA PRO A 307 -0.85 21.07 -12.27
C PRO A 307 -0.93 20.84 -10.74
N ARG A 308 -0.78 19.59 -10.28
CA ARG A 308 -1.09 19.09 -8.91
C ARG A 308 -2.58 18.98 -8.53
N GLY A 309 -3.47 19.09 -9.50
CA GLY A 309 -4.89 18.78 -9.40
C GLY A 309 -5.21 17.29 -9.52
N THR A 310 -6.48 17.02 -9.40
CA THR A 310 -7.00 16.02 -8.46
C THR A 310 -7.13 14.60 -9.08
N LEU A 311 -7.27 14.50 -10.40
CA LEU A 311 -7.03 13.27 -11.18
C LEU A 311 -6.06 13.54 -12.34
N GLN A 312 -6.06 14.78 -12.82
CA GLN A 312 -5.51 15.21 -14.09
C GLN A 312 -3.99 15.33 -14.09
N THR A 313 -3.33 15.21 -12.93
CA THR A 313 -1.92 15.58 -12.75
C THR A 313 -1.04 14.48 -12.22
N PHE A 314 -1.60 13.28 -12.13
CA PHE A 314 -0.84 12.17 -11.61
C PHE A 314 -0.01 11.54 -12.71
N GLN A 315 1.31 11.61 -12.53
CA GLN A 315 2.30 11.14 -13.49
C GLN A 315 2.14 9.65 -13.81
N GLU A 316 1.61 8.85 -12.89
CA GLU A 316 1.51 7.39 -13.07
C GLU A 316 0.20 6.92 -13.74
N ILE A 317 -0.71 7.83 -14.15
CA ILE A 317 -1.92 7.45 -14.90
C ILE A 317 -1.63 6.64 -16.17
N PRO A 318 -0.61 6.97 -16.97
CA PRO A 318 -0.20 6.16 -18.11
C PRO A 318 0.14 4.71 -17.73
N ASP A 319 0.74 4.47 -16.55
CA ASP A 319 1.01 3.12 -16.05
C ASP A 319 -0.27 2.40 -15.62
N LEU A 320 -1.21 3.10 -14.99
CA LEU A 320 -2.54 2.57 -14.72
C LEU A 320 -3.25 2.14 -16.00
N ILE A 321 -3.28 3.00 -17.02
CA ILE A 321 -3.90 2.71 -18.31
C ILE A 321 -3.20 1.55 -19.02
N TRP A 322 -1.87 1.46 -18.92
CA TRP A 322 -1.10 0.33 -19.43
C TRP A 322 -1.49 -1.00 -18.77
N ASN A 323 -1.82 -0.97 -17.48
CA ASN A 323 -2.37 -2.13 -16.76
C ASN A 323 -3.83 -2.38 -17.15
N PHE A 324 -4.62 -1.35 -17.46
CA PHE A 324 -5.96 -1.53 -18.01
C PHE A 324 -5.95 -2.21 -19.38
N ALA A 325 -4.93 -1.96 -20.20
CA ALA A 325 -4.77 -2.64 -21.47
C ALA A 325 -4.20 -4.07 -21.35
N PHE A 326 -3.97 -4.61 -20.14
CA PHE A 326 -3.45 -5.96 -19.95
C PHE A 326 -4.48 -7.06 -20.23
N VAL A 327 -5.76 -6.69 -20.31
CA VAL A 327 -6.85 -7.65 -20.47
C VAL A 327 -7.15 -7.83 -21.96
N SER A 328 -6.98 -9.06 -22.44
CA SER A 328 -7.23 -9.40 -23.84
C SER A 328 -8.73 -9.42 -24.12
N LEU A 329 -9.21 -8.46 -24.91
CA LEU A 329 -10.59 -8.44 -25.39
C LEU A 329 -10.91 -9.69 -26.21
N GLU A 330 -9.99 -10.17 -27.05
CA GLU A 330 -10.18 -11.42 -27.80
C GLU A 330 -10.42 -12.62 -26.87
N SER A 331 -9.68 -12.71 -25.76
CA SER A 331 -9.90 -13.77 -24.76
C SER A 331 -11.23 -13.61 -24.03
N ILE A 332 -11.68 -12.39 -23.74
CA ILE A 332 -12.97 -12.14 -23.07
C ILE A 332 -14.15 -12.47 -23.97
N PHE A 333 -14.05 -12.10 -25.25
CA PHE A 333 -15.14 -12.21 -26.22
C PHE A 333 -15.18 -13.57 -26.93
N SER A 334 -14.20 -14.44 -26.73
CA SER A 334 -14.18 -15.81 -27.29
C SER A 334 -14.97 -16.84 -26.47
N LEU A 335 -15.28 -16.57 -25.20
CA LEU A 335 -15.98 -17.49 -24.30
C LEU A 335 -17.29 -16.89 -23.79
N ASN A 336 -18.41 -17.63 -23.92
CA ASN A 336 -19.77 -17.19 -23.56
C ASN A 336 -20.36 -18.03 -22.41
N GLU A 337 -19.58 -18.25 -21.36
CA GLU A 337 -20.00 -19.01 -20.17
C GLU A 337 -19.80 -18.20 -18.89
N GLY A 338 -20.50 -18.58 -17.81
CA GLY A 338 -20.31 -17.97 -16.49
C GLY A 338 -20.65 -16.48 -16.44
N LEU A 339 -19.75 -15.67 -15.89
CA LEU A 339 -19.92 -14.21 -15.80
C LEU A 339 -19.46 -13.49 -17.08
N ARG A 340 -18.91 -14.20 -18.06
CA ARG A 340 -18.36 -13.60 -19.29
C ARG A 340 -19.37 -12.72 -20.04
N PRO A 341 -20.65 -13.11 -20.23
CA PRO A 341 -21.61 -12.24 -20.92
C PRO A 341 -21.84 -10.91 -20.18
N ALA A 342 -21.88 -10.92 -18.84
CA ALA A 342 -22.00 -9.70 -18.06
C ALA A 342 -20.75 -8.82 -18.17
N ILE A 343 -19.56 -9.43 -18.13
CA ILE A 343 -18.27 -8.75 -18.31
C ILE A 343 -18.19 -8.09 -19.70
N GLN A 344 -18.52 -8.84 -20.75
CA GLN A 344 -18.59 -8.35 -22.13
C GLN A 344 -19.56 -7.16 -22.24
N GLY A 345 -20.76 -7.30 -21.69
CA GLY A 345 -21.75 -6.21 -21.64
C GLY A 345 -21.19 -4.96 -20.96
N LYS A 346 -20.50 -5.11 -19.82
CA LYS A 346 -19.88 -3.99 -19.10
C LYS A 346 -18.78 -3.29 -19.90
N PHE A 347 -17.97 -4.03 -20.66
CA PHE A 347 -17.01 -3.43 -21.59
C PHE A 347 -17.72 -2.65 -22.70
N LEU A 348 -18.71 -3.26 -23.35
CA LEU A 348 -19.47 -2.63 -24.44
C LEU A 348 -20.16 -1.35 -23.97
N ASP A 349 -20.77 -1.37 -22.78
CA ASP A 349 -21.42 -0.19 -22.20
C ASP A 349 -20.40 0.90 -21.87
N THR A 350 -19.21 0.53 -21.38
CA THR A 350 -18.14 1.50 -21.09
C THR A 350 -17.60 2.13 -22.38
N PHE A 351 -17.32 1.33 -23.41
CA PHE A 351 -16.86 1.86 -24.69
C PHE A 351 -17.90 2.75 -25.35
N ARG A 352 -19.18 2.33 -25.33
CA ARG A 352 -20.28 3.14 -25.85
C ARG A 352 -20.41 4.48 -25.12
N MET A 353 -20.33 4.46 -23.79
CA MET A 353 -20.36 5.68 -22.98
C MET A 353 -19.21 6.64 -23.34
N ILE A 354 -17.99 6.13 -23.53
CA ILE A 354 -16.84 6.95 -23.96
C ILE A 354 -17.11 7.53 -25.35
N THR A 355 -17.54 6.70 -26.30
CA THR A 355 -17.88 7.11 -27.67
C THR A 355 -18.96 8.20 -27.71
N GLU A 356 -20.05 8.01 -26.98
CA GLU A 356 -21.15 8.97 -26.89
C GLU A 356 -20.67 10.30 -26.32
N ASN A 357 -19.86 10.28 -25.25
CA ASN A 357 -19.34 11.49 -24.65
C ASN A 357 -18.37 12.24 -25.58
N LEU A 358 -17.47 11.55 -26.27
CA LEU A 358 -16.57 12.16 -27.27
C LEU A 358 -17.37 12.81 -28.41
N ASN A 359 -18.45 12.16 -28.87
CA ASN A 359 -19.33 12.69 -29.91
C ASN A 359 -20.13 13.91 -29.44
N GLU A 360 -20.63 13.89 -28.21
CA GLU A 360 -21.34 15.01 -27.60
C GLU A 360 -20.40 16.23 -27.47
N GLN A 361 -19.17 16.01 -27.00
CA GLN A 361 -18.16 17.07 -26.91
C GLN A 361 -17.85 17.68 -28.28
N MET A 362 -17.60 16.85 -29.30
CA MET A 362 -17.36 17.31 -30.67
C MET A 362 -18.54 18.08 -31.30
N SER A 363 -19.74 17.88 -30.77
CA SER A 363 -20.97 18.56 -31.21
C SER A 363 -21.25 19.84 -30.43
N SER A 364 -20.51 20.07 -29.34
CA SER A 364 -20.66 21.27 -28.51
C SER A 364 -20.17 22.51 -29.26
N PRO A 365 -20.91 23.64 -29.19
CA PRO A 365 -20.46 24.90 -29.81
C PRO A 365 -19.19 25.46 -29.15
N ASN A 366 -18.85 24.99 -27.95
CA ASN A 366 -17.65 25.38 -27.21
C ASN A 366 -16.50 24.38 -27.37
N PHE A 367 -16.60 23.46 -28.35
CA PHE A 367 -15.52 22.53 -28.65
C PHE A 367 -14.32 23.28 -29.21
N GLN A 368 -13.25 23.34 -28.40
CA GLN A 368 -12.01 24.03 -28.78
C GLN A 368 -10.83 23.08 -28.65
N GLU A 369 -10.61 22.55 -27.46
CA GLU A 369 -9.43 21.73 -27.15
C GLU A 369 -9.82 20.30 -26.77
N PRO A 370 -8.92 19.32 -27.02
CA PRO A 370 -9.10 17.97 -26.55
C PRO A 370 -9.12 17.90 -25.02
N ASP A 371 -10.06 17.11 -24.51
CA ASP A 371 -10.29 16.95 -23.09
C ASP A 371 -9.49 15.79 -22.48
N LEU A 372 -9.59 15.61 -21.16
CA LEU A 372 -8.94 14.50 -20.47
C LEU A 372 -9.38 13.14 -21.02
N LEU A 373 -10.67 12.94 -21.31
CA LEU A 373 -11.19 11.66 -21.79
C LEU A 373 -10.53 11.24 -23.10
N PHE A 374 -10.35 12.17 -24.04
CA PHE A 374 -9.64 11.94 -25.30
C PHE A 374 -8.21 11.42 -25.06
N TYR A 375 -7.42 12.10 -24.23
CA TYR A 375 -6.03 11.68 -23.95
C TYR A 375 -5.94 10.31 -23.25
N LEU A 376 -6.80 10.05 -22.25
CA LEU A 376 -6.82 8.76 -21.55
C LEU A 376 -7.25 7.61 -22.48
N THR A 377 -8.22 7.87 -23.35
CA THR A 377 -8.69 6.90 -24.34
C THR A 377 -7.61 6.62 -25.38
N GLY A 378 -6.90 7.65 -25.86
CA GLY A 378 -5.73 7.48 -26.72
C GLY A 378 -4.64 6.62 -26.08
N LEU A 379 -4.31 6.87 -24.81
CA LEU A 379 -3.34 6.07 -24.05
C LEU A 379 -3.78 4.59 -23.98
N TYR A 380 -5.07 4.33 -23.73
CA TYR A 380 -5.60 2.96 -23.65
C TYR A 380 -5.51 2.24 -25.00
N LEU A 381 -5.94 2.89 -26.08
CA LEU A 381 -5.87 2.32 -27.43
C LEU A 381 -4.42 2.08 -27.88
N ARG A 382 -3.49 2.98 -27.53
CA ARG A 382 -2.08 2.77 -27.80
C ARG A 382 -1.53 1.57 -27.04
N ALA A 383 -1.85 1.47 -25.75
CA ALA A 383 -1.44 0.36 -24.90
C ALA A 383 -1.94 -0.99 -25.44
N MET A 384 -3.21 -1.05 -25.85
CA MET A 384 -3.82 -2.22 -26.49
C MET A 384 -3.09 -2.61 -27.78
N LYS A 385 -2.80 -1.63 -28.66
CA LYS A 385 -2.10 -1.88 -29.93
C LYS A 385 -0.69 -2.42 -29.74
N ILE A 386 0.06 -1.91 -28.77
CA ILE A 386 1.41 -2.42 -28.47
C ILE A 386 1.36 -3.87 -28.00
N ARG A 387 0.34 -4.24 -27.22
CA ARG A 387 0.21 -5.59 -26.64
C ARG A 387 -0.32 -6.62 -27.61
N TYR A 388 -1.41 -6.31 -28.31
CA TYR A 388 -2.17 -7.28 -29.10
C TYR A 388 -2.00 -7.12 -30.62
N ARG A 389 -1.30 -6.07 -31.07
CA ARG A 389 -1.07 -5.69 -32.48
C ARG A 389 -2.32 -5.28 -33.25
N THR A 390 -3.47 -5.89 -33.00
CA THR A 390 -4.75 -5.58 -33.63
C THR A 390 -5.77 -5.14 -32.59
N TYR A 391 -6.74 -4.34 -33.04
CA TYR A 391 -7.91 -3.99 -32.23
C TYR A 391 -8.98 -5.06 -32.36
N HIS A 392 -9.69 -5.31 -31.26
CA HIS A 392 -10.88 -6.15 -31.28
C HIS A 392 -12.06 -5.35 -31.86
N ILE A 393 -12.94 -6.01 -32.63
CA ILE A 393 -14.08 -5.39 -33.34
C ILE A 393 -15.03 -4.59 -32.43
N CYS A 394 -15.06 -4.91 -31.14
CA CYS A 394 -15.87 -4.16 -30.17
C CYS A 394 -15.38 -2.73 -29.91
N LEU A 395 -14.19 -2.37 -30.41
CA LEU A 395 -13.63 -1.03 -30.33
C LEU A 395 -13.90 -0.18 -31.58
N ASP A 396 -14.53 -0.71 -32.63
CA ASP A 396 -14.66 -0.02 -33.93
C ASP A 396 -15.35 1.34 -33.82
N ASP A 397 -16.45 1.43 -33.07
CA ASP A 397 -17.17 2.69 -32.84
C ASP A 397 -16.30 3.70 -32.06
N LEU A 398 -15.56 3.21 -31.06
CA LEU A 398 -14.66 4.04 -30.26
C LEU A 398 -13.47 4.55 -31.07
N LEU A 399 -12.88 3.69 -31.91
CA LEU A 399 -11.80 4.05 -32.83
C LEU A 399 -12.28 5.09 -33.84
N SER A 400 -13.48 4.90 -34.40
CA SER A 400 -14.09 5.85 -35.34
C SER A 400 -14.29 7.22 -34.69
N ALA A 401 -14.85 7.27 -33.47
CA ALA A 401 -15.02 8.53 -32.74
C ALA A 401 -13.68 9.18 -32.40
N MET A 402 -12.69 8.41 -31.94
CA MET A 402 -11.34 8.90 -31.65
C MET A 402 -10.64 9.47 -32.90
N TRP A 403 -10.84 8.85 -34.06
CA TRP A 403 -10.26 9.33 -35.31
C TRP A 403 -10.86 10.67 -35.75
N ILE A 404 -12.18 10.80 -35.73
CA ILE A 404 -12.87 12.07 -36.04
C ILE A 404 -12.47 13.17 -35.05
N TYR A 405 -12.34 12.82 -33.76
CA TYR A 405 -11.92 13.75 -32.72
C TYR A 405 -10.49 14.24 -32.96
N LYS A 406 -9.56 13.33 -33.30
CA LYS A 406 -8.18 13.65 -33.67
C LYS A 406 -8.11 14.57 -34.89
N GLU A 407 -8.90 14.29 -35.94
CA GLU A 407 -8.94 15.11 -37.16
C GLU A 407 -9.37 16.56 -36.85
N LYS A 408 -10.36 16.73 -35.99
CA LYS A 408 -10.87 18.04 -35.59
C LYS A 408 -9.94 18.81 -34.64
N THR A 409 -8.99 18.15 -33.96
CA THR A 409 -8.16 18.75 -32.91
C THR A 409 -6.68 18.66 -33.23
N ILE A 410 -6.07 17.51 -32.95
CA ILE A 410 -4.63 17.26 -33.07
C ILE A 410 -4.13 17.53 -34.49
N ASP A 411 -4.84 17.06 -35.52
CA ASP A 411 -4.43 17.24 -36.92
C ASP A 411 -4.63 18.70 -37.38
N ALA A 412 -5.52 19.44 -36.73
CA ALA A 412 -5.69 20.89 -36.91
C ALA A 412 -4.66 21.71 -36.11
N GLY A 413 -3.76 21.06 -35.37
CA GLY A 413 -2.76 21.71 -34.51
C GLY A 413 -3.32 22.24 -33.19
N ILE A 414 -4.53 21.82 -32.81
CA ILE A 414 -5.16 22.22 -31.56
C ILE A 414 -4.89 21.14 -30.50
N LEU A 415 -4.05 21.50 -29.52
CA LEU A 415 -3.56 20.61 -28.49
C LEU A 415 -3.93 21.16 -27.12
N ASN A 416 -4.03 20.26 -26.13
CA ASN A 416 -4.13 20.66 -24.73
C ASN A 416 -2.73 20.64 -24.11
N SER A 417 -2.10 21.81 -24.00
CA SER A 417 -0.71 21.92 -23.54
C SER A 417 -0.54 21.39 -22.12
N ASP A 418 -1.53 21.57 -21.25
CA ASP A 418 -1.46 21.11 -19.86
C ASP A 418 -1.42 19.58 -19.80
N LEU A 419 -2.33 18.90 -20.53
CA LEU A 419 -2.38 17.44 -20.55
C LEU A 419 -1.17 16.81 -21.23
N GLU A 420 -0.66 17.42 -22.31
CA GLU A 420 0.57 16.97 -22.95
C GLU A 420 1.81 17.21 -22.10
N GLU A 421 1.88 18.32 -21.36
CA GLU A 421 2.93 18.55 -20.38
C GLU A 421 2.90 17.50 -19.27
N ILE A 422 1.72 17.22 -18.72
CA ILE A 422 1.56 16.31 -17.59
C ILE A 422 1.89 14.87 -18.00
N TYR A 423 1.29 14.39 -19.10
CA TYR A 423 1.38 12.99 -19.49
C TYR A 423 2.49 12.69 -20.50
N GLY A 424 3.01 13.72 -21.19
CA GLY A 424 4.05 13.59 -22.20
C GLY A 424 5.49 13.67 -21.68
N ARG A 425 5.71 14.16 -20.44
CA ARG A 425 7.07 14.40 -19.88
C ARG A 425 7.85 13.16 -19.40
N GLU A 426 7.28 11.96 -19.43
CA GLU A 426 7.93 10.79 -18.81
C GLU A 426 8.76 9.89 -19.75
N THR A 427 9.86 9.37 -19.19
CA THR A 427 10.87 8.48 -19.79
C THR A 427 10.53 6.97 -19.70
N GLY A 428 9.25 6.61 -19.56
CA GLY A 428 8.80 5.21 -19.45
C GLY A 428 8.82 4.42 -20.77
N VAL A 429 8.10 3.30 -20.83
CA VAL A 429 7.99 2.38 -22.00
C VAL A 429 7.58 3.08 -23.31
N TYR A 430 7.02 4.28 -23.20
CA TYR A 430 6.61 5.11 -24.31
C TYR A 430 7.52 6.32 -24.47
N GLN A 431 8.61 6.19 -25.22
CA GLN A 431 9.32 7.36 -25.73
C GLN A 431 8.43 8.10 -26.74
N GLY A 432 8.39 9.43 -26.66
CA GLY A 432 7.67 10.28 -27.61
C GLY A 432 6.14 10.25 -27.53
N ARG A 433 5.55 10.09 -26.33
CA ARG A 433 4.09 10.20 -26.12
C ARG A 433 3.54 11.49 -26.71
N PHE A 434 2.38 11.40 -27.38
CA PHE A 434 1.68 12.49 -28.07
C PHE A 434 2.48 13.22 -29.15
N SER A 435 3.65 12.72 -29.53
CA SER A 435 4.30 13.16 -30.77
C SER A 435 3.40 12.88 -31.97
N SER A 436 3.64 13.58 -33.08
CA SER A 436 2.93 13.30 -34.33
C SER A 436 3.07 11.84 -34.77
N GLU A 437 4.22 11.20 -34.50
CA GLU A 437 4.42 9.76 -34.75
C GLU A 437 3.57 8.88 -33.83
N TRP A 438 3.37 9.29 -32.58
CA TRP A 438 2.52 8.57 -31.64
C TRP A 438 1.06 8.58 -32.10
N TRP A 439 0.55 9.74 -32.52
CA TRP A 439 -0.82 9.89 -33.01
C TRP A 439 -1.09 9.16 -34.34
N LYS A 440 -0.08 9.02 -35.21
CA LYS A 440 -0.16 8.19 -36.44
C LYS A 440 -0.49 6.72 -36.18
N SER A 441 -0.31 6.27 -34.95
CA SER A 441 -0.68 4.90 -34.60
C SER A 441 -2.19 4.66 -34.53
N LEU A 442 -3.01 5.71 -34.40
CA LEU A 442 -4.45 5.61 -34.55
C LEU A 442 -4.87 5.48 -36.02
N ASP A 443 -4.14 6.12 -36.93
CA ASP A 443 -4.44 6.08 -38.39
C ASP A 443 -4.19 4.69 -38.99
N SER A 444 -3.25 3.93 -38.42
CA SER A 444 -2.90 2.56 -38.86
C SER A 444 -3.81 1.46 -38.30
N GLY A 445 -5.02 1.81 -37.87
CA GLY A 445 -6.09 0.88 -37.48
C GLY A 445 -7.16 0.66 -38.55
N GLY A 446 -7.05 1.33 -39.70
CA GLY A 446 -7.97 1.12 -40.83
C GLY A 446 -7.82 -0.28 -41.42
N VAL A 447 -8.96 -0.99 -41.48
CA VAL A 447 -9.20 -2.13 -42.38
C VAL A 447 -8.92 -1.72 -43.82
#